data_AF-A0A663LSC4-F1
#
_entry.id   AF-A0A663LSC4-F1
#
_cell.length_a   1.000
_cell.length_b   1.000
_cell.length_c   1.000
_cell.angle_alpha   90.00
_cell.angle_beta   90.00
_cell.angle_gamma   90.00
#
_symmetry.space_group_name_H-M   'P 1'
#
loop_
_entity.id
_entity.type
_entity.pdbx_description
1 polymer ?
#
loop_
_entity_poly.entity_id
_entity_poly.type
_entity_poly.pdbx_seq_one_letter_code
_entity_poly.pdbx_strand_id
1 'polypeptide(L)'
;MIHMQDTEVFICTSPLRKYEHCIVEKYKWVEKHLGPEFVERIILTRDKTVVSADLLFDDKDTIRGAELNPSWEHVLFTCCHNRHVQLQAPRRRLLSWADDWKAILESKRRQHK
;
A
#
# COMPACT_ATOMS: atom_id res chain seq x y z
N MET A 1 4.49 -19.55 -0.20
CA MET A 1 4.54 -18.08 -0.34
C MET A 1 5.88 -17.68 -0.96
N ILE A 2 5.94 -16.67 -1.86
CA ILE A 2 7.23 -16.12 -2.31
C ILE A 2 7.81 -15.34 -1.13
N HIS A 3 8.77 -15.93 -0.42
CA HIS A 3 9.45 -15.25 0.67
C HIS A 3 10.57 -14.39 0.08
N MET A 4 10.38 -13.06 0.07
CA MET A 4 11.45 -12.12 -0.23
C MET A 4 12.21 -11.86 1.06
N GLN A 5 13.49 -12.24 1.10
CA GLN A 5 14.35 -12.01 2.25
C GLN A 5 14.40 -10.52 2.61
N ASP A 6 14.34 -10.23 3.91
CA ASP A 6 14.33 -8.88 4.48
C ASP A 6 13.19 -8.01 3.93
N THR A 7 12.00 -8.58 3.73
CA THR A 7 10.82 -7.86 3.24
C THR A 7 9.54 -8.40 3.83
N GLU A 8 8.83 -7.54 4.56
CA GLU A 8 7.50 -7.80 5.10
C GLU A 8 6.45 -7.10 4.24
N VAL A 9 5.31 -7.77 4.01
CA VAL A 9 4.22 -7.26 3.17
C VAL A 9 2.91 -7.31 3.94
N PHE A 10 2.20 -6.18 3.98
CA PHE A 10 0.86 -6.06 4.54
C PHE A 10 -0.12 -5.48 3.51
N ILE A 11 -1.35 -5.96 3.53
CA ILE A 11 -2.46 -5.39 2.75
C ILE A 11 -3.15 -4.34 3.62
N CYS A 12 -2.75 -3.07 3.47
CA CYS A 12 -3.35 -1.95 4.19
C CYS A 12 -4.53 -1.36 3.39
N THR A 13 -5.77 -1.61 3.82
CA THR A 13 -6.99 -1.26 3.07
C THR A 13 -8.03 -0.57 3.93
N SER A 14 -8.82 0.33 3.32
CA SER A 14 -9.89 1.04 4.02
C SER A 14 -11.26 0.44 3.73
N PRO A 15 -12.10 0.20 4.74
CA PRO A 15 -13.48 -0.20 4.52
C PRO A 15 -14.32 0.99 4.05
N LEU A 16 -15.43 0.71 3.38
CA LEU A 16 -16.50 1.68 3.17
C LEU A 16 -17.18 2.02 4.52
N ARG A 17 -17.85 3.17 4.60
CA ARG A 17 -18.65 3.52 5.80
C ARG A 17 -19.84 2.56 5.99
N LYS A 18 -20.50 2.17 4.89
CA LYS A 18 -21.48 1.08 4.88
C LYS A 18 -20.71 -0.24 4.81
N TYR A 19 -20.29 -0.73 5.97
CA TYR A 19 -19.23 -1.74 6.07
C TYR A 19 -19.72 -3.19 5.97
N GLU A 20 -21.03 -3.43 6.15
CA GLU A 20 -21.64 -4.75 6.34
C GLU A 20 -21.18 -5.80 5.32
N HIS A 21 -21.13 -5.40 4.04
CA HIS A 21 -20.67 -6.27 2.96
C HIS A 21 -19.20 -6.04 2.58
N CYS A 22 -18.60 -4.91 2.97
CA CYS A 22 -17.26 -4.55 2.54
C CYS A 22 -16.15 -5.32 3.26
N ILE A 23 -16.27 -5.48 4.59
CA ILE A 23 -15.18 -6.03 5.42
C ILE A 23 -14.99 -7.51 5.11
N VAL A 24 -16.03 -8.32 5.26
CA VAL A 24 -15.95 -9.77 5.08
C VAL A 24 -15.56 -10.13 3.65
N GLU A 25 -16.07 -9.42 2.65
CA GLU A 25 -15.74 -9.67 1.25
C GLU A 25 -14.26 -9.39 0.95
N LYS A 26 -13.64 -8.38 1.58
CA LYS A 26 -12.20 -8.13 1.44
C LYS A 26 -11.36 -9.30 1.96
N TYR A 27 -11.71 -9.83 3.14
CA TYR A 27 -11.03 -10.99 3.71
C TYR A 27 -11.17 -12.23 2.81
N LYS A 28 -12.41 -12.53 2.38
CA LYS A 28 -12.69 -13.64 1.45
C LYS A 28 -11.97 -13.49 0.11
N TRP A 29 -11.87 -12.26 -0.41
CA TRP A 29 -11.18 -12.00 -1.66
C TRP A 29 -9.67 -12.28 -1.53
N VAL A 30 -9.04 -11.80 -0.45
CA VAL A 30 -7.62 -12.06 -0.17
C VAL A 30 -7.38 -13.56 0.00
N GLU A 31 -8.19 -14.25 0.80
CA GLU A 31 -8.10 -15.70 0.99
C GLU A 31 -8.18 -16.46 -0.35
N LYS A 32 -9.17 -16.12 -1.18
CA LYS A 32 -9.39 -16.74 -2.48
C LYS A 32 -8.22 -16.58 -3.44
N HIS A 33 -7.58 -15.41 -3.45
CA HIS A 33 -6.59 -15.04 -4.48
C HIS A 33 -5.14 -15.17 -4.03
N LEU A 34 -4.87 -15.04 -2.73
CA LEU A 34 -3.53 -15.02 -2.15
C LEU A 34 -3.32 -16.11 -1.08
N GLY A 35 -4.38 -16.79 -0.66
CA GLY A 35 -4.34 -17.86 0.34
C GLY A 35 -4.54 -17.36 1.77
N PRO A 36 -4.80 -18.29 2.72
CA PRO A 36 -5.12 -17.97 4.11
C PRO A 36 -3.97 -17.27 4.84
N GLU A 37 -2.71 -17.59 4.53
CA GLU A 37 -1.54 -16.94 5.15
C GLU A 37 -1.48 -15.42 4.87
N PHE A 38 -2.01 -14.96 3.73
CA PHE A 38 -2.07 -13.53 3.39
C PHE A 38 -3.23 -12.81 4.08
N VAL A 39 -4.23 -13.55 4.59
CA VAL A 39 -5.33 -12.97 5.37
C VAL A 39 -4.80 -12.41 6.69
N GLU A 40 -3.82 -13.09 7.31
CA GLU A 40 -3.15 -12.64 8.54
C GLU A 40 -2.34 -11.34 8.34
N ARG A 41 -2.09 -10.96 7.08
CA ARG A 41 -1.34 -9.75 6.70
C ARG A 41 -2.27 -8.57 6.33
N ILE A 42 -3.58 -8.68 6.55
CA ILE A 42 -4.52 -7.57 6.30
C ILE A 42 -4.50 -6.59 7.48
N ILE A 43 -4.30 -5.31 7.18
CA ILE A 43 -4.54 -4.20 8.10
C ILE A 43 -5.74 -3.41 7.57
N LEU A 44 -6.88 -3.50 8.25
CA LEU A 44 -8.10 -2.81 7.87
C LEU A 44 -8.25 -1.52 8.68
N THR A 45 -8.05 -0.37 8.03
CA THR A 45 -8.09 0.95 8.70
C THR A 45 -8.60 2.05 7.78
N ARG A 46 -9.36 3.00 8.35
CA ARG A 46 -9.74 4.25 7.66
C ARG A 46 -8.62 5.29 7.67
N ASP A 47 -7.66 5.13 8.57
CA ASP A 47 -6.51 6.00 8.71
C ASP A 47 -5.23 5.19 8.52
N LYS A 48 -4.59 5.35 7.37
CA LYS A 48 -3.33 4.65 7.05
C LYS A 48 -2.11 5.40 7.60
N THR A 49 -2.27 6.64 8.06
CA THR A 49 -1.17 7.46 8.55
C THR A 49 -0.61 6.93 9.88
N VAL A 50 -1.44 6.24 10.65
CA VAL A 50 -1.05 5.59 11.92
C VAL A 50 -0.42 4.21 11.75
N VAL A 51 -0.36 3.68 10.51
CA VAL A 51 0.28 2.40 10.22
C VAL A 51 1.73 2.67 9.83
N SER A 52 2.66 2.13 10.59
CA SER A 52 4.10 2.27 10.30
C SER A 52 4.55 1.29 9.22
N ALA A 53 5.27 1.80 8.23
CA ALA A 53 5.94 1.05 7.17
C ALA A 53 7.01 1.94 6.51
N ASP A 54 7.84 1.37 5.63
CA ASP A 54 8.80 2.12 4.80
C ASP A 54 8.15 2.69 3.52
N LEU A 55 7.18 1.97 2.96
CA LEU A 55 6.52 2.26 1.70
C LEU A 55 5.01 2.03 1.80
N LEU A 56 4.25 2.89 1.14
CA LEU A 56 2.82 2.68 0.89
C LEU A 56 2.54 2.85 -0.61
N PHE A 57 2.23 1.74 -1.28
CA PHE A 57 1.73 1.75 -2.66
C PHE A 57 0.20 1.89 -2.63
N ASP A 58 -0.31 3.01 -3.12
CA ASP A 58 -1.74 3.34 -3.04
C ASP A 58 -2.12 4.29 -4.18
N ASP A 59 -3.32 4.12 -4.75
CA ASP A 59 -3.79 4.91 -5.89
C ASP A 59 -4.46 6.23 -5.50
N LYS A 60 -4.77 6.43 -4.21
CA LYS A 60 -5.26 7.72 -3.73
C LYS A 60 -4.16 8.77 -3.83
N ASP A 61 -4.46 9.86 -4.51
CA ASP A 61 -3.54 10.97 -4.79
C ASP A 61 -2.89 11.56 -3.53
N THR A 62 -3.66 11.75 -2.46
CA THR A 62 -3.20 12.28 -1.18
C THR A 62 -3.85 11.51 -0.03
N ILE A 63 -3.02 10.92 0.83
CA ILE A 63 -3.43 10.19 2.03
C ILE A 63 -3.21 11.08 3.24
N ARG A 64 -4.25 11.24 4.05
CA ARG A 64 -4.29 12.11 5.24
C ARG A 64 -4.97 11.36 6.38
N GLY A 65 -4.64 11.77 7.60
CA GLY A 65 -5.14 11.16 8.81
C GLY A 65 -4.65 11.91 10.05
N ALA A 66 -4.59 11.23 11.17
CA ALA A 66 -4.16 11.77 12.45
C ALA A 66 -2.65 12.06 12.49
N GLU A 67 -1.82 11.23 11.84
CA GLU A 67 -0.38 11.44 11.79
C GLU A 67 -0.03 12.42 10.67
N LEU A 68 0.64 13.52 11.04
CA LEU A 68 1.02 14.60 10.12
C LEU A 68 2.22 14.19 9.24
N ASN A 69 3.10 13.35 9.78
CA ASN A 69 4.29 12.86 9.09
C ASN A 69 4.32 11.32 9.13
N PRO A 70 3.52 10.64 8.28
CA PRO A 70 3.52 9.18 8.24
C PRO A 70 4.92 8.63 7.97
N SER A 71 5.27 7.49 8.58
CA SER A 71 6.62 6.92 8.46
C SER A 71 6.95 6.45 7.03
N TRP A 72 5.92 6.08 6.27
CA TRP A 72 6.07 5.52 4.94
C TRP A 72 6.24 6.61 3.88
N GLU A 73 7.03 6.30 2.85
CA GLU A 73 6.98 7.06 1.62
C GLU A 73 5.77 6.60 0.77
N HIS A 74 4.95 7.56 0.35
CA HIS A 74 3.85 7.31 -0.59
C HIS A 74 4.37 7.13 -2.02
N VAL A 75 4.15 5.93 -2.57
CA VAL A 75 4.32 5.68 -4.00
C VAL A 75 2.95 5.66 -4.65
N LEU A 76 2.64 6.67 -5.45
CA LEU A 76 1.34 6.77 -6.11
C LEU A 76 1.21 5.67 -7.18
N PHE A 77 0.30 4.72 -6.96
CA PHE A 77 0.00 3.71 -7.96
C PHE A 77 -0.95 4.28 -9.02
N THR A 78 -0.63 4.09 -10.29
CA THR A 78 -1.42 4.70 -11.37
C THR A 78 -2.77 4.00 -11.55
N CYS A 79 -3.84 4.80 -11.54
CA CYS A 79 -5.21 4.37 -11.81
C CYS A 79 -5.89 5.40 -12.72
N CYS A 80 -7.00 5.05 -13.36
CA CYS A 80 -7.68 5.91 -14.34
C CYS A 80 -7.96 7.33 -13.81
N HIS A 81 -8.31 7.44 -12.54
CA HIS A 81 -8.69 8.70 -11.88
C HIS A 81 -7.51 9.59 -11.50
N ASN A 82 -6.27 9.09 -11.47
CA ASN A 82 -5.10 9.85 -11.00
C ASN A 82 -4.02 10.10 -12.08
N ARG A 83 -4.25 9.69 -13.34
CA ARG A 83 -3.26 9.82 -14.44
C ARG A 83 -2.84 11.27 -14.71
N HIS A 84 -3.75 12.20 -14.50
CA HIS A 84 -3.53 13.63 -14.74
C HIS A 84 -2.79 14.32 -13.58
N VAL A 85 -2.64 13.64 -12.43
CA VAL A 85 -2.00 14.20 -11.25
C VAL A 85 -0.49 14.31 -11.48
N GLN A 86 -0.01 15.55 -11.56
CA GLN A 86 1.42 15.86 -11.62
C GLN A 86 2.03 15.72 -10.22
N LEU A 87 3.12 14.95 -10.12
CA LEU A 87 3.85 14.79 -8.87
C LEU A 87 5.05 15.74 -8.85
N GLN A 88 5.24 16.41 -7.71
CA GLN A 88 6.46 17.15 -7.43
C GLN A 88 7.48 16.21 -6.77
N ALA A 89 8.75 16.37 -7.14
CA ALA A 89 9.85 15.68 -6.46
C ALA A 89 9.81 16.01 -4.95
N PRO A 90 10.08 15.03 -4.06
CA PRO A 90 10.62 13.68 -4.33
C PRO A 90 9.57 12.57 -4.52
N ARG A 91 8.28 12.90 -4.69
CA ARG A 91 7.21 11.88 -4.79
C ARG A 91 7.38 10.98 -6.01
N ARG A 92 7.16 9.68 -5.84
CA ARG A 92 7.29 8.67 -6.91
C ARG A 92 5.93 8.13 -7.35
N ARG A 93 5.90 7.65 -8.59
CA ARG A 93 4.74 6.97 -9.20
C ARG A 93 5.17 5.61 -9.72
N LEU A 94 4.31 4.61 -9.52
CA LEU A 94 4.40 3.32 -10.20
C LEU A 94 3.28 3.28 -11.27
N LEU A 95 3.60 3.08 -12.55
CA LEU A 95 2.60 3.08 -13.62
C LEU A 95 1.81 1.77 -13.65
N SER A 96 2.48 0.66 -13.36
CA SER A 96 1.89 -0.67 -13.32
C SER A 96 2.74 -1.64 -12.51
N TRP A 97 2.21 -2.83 -12.22
CA TRP A 97 3.01 -3.91 -11.62
C TRP A 97 4.07 -4.50 -12.57
N ALA A 98 4.03 -4.18 -13.87
CA ALA A 98 5.07 -4.56 -14.83
C ALA A 98 6.31 -3.66 -14.75
N ASP A 99 6.20 -2.51 -14.08
CA ASP A 99 7.30 -1.59 -13.85
C ASP A 99 8.25 -2.13 -12.76
N ASP A 100 9.41 -1.50 -12.62
CA ASP A 100 10.44 -1.90 -11.65
C ASP A 100 10.13 -1.43 -10.22
N TRP A 101 9.10 -2.04 -9.62
CA TRP A 101 8.78 -1.85 -8.21
C TRP A 101 9.91 -2.33 -7.30
N LYS A 102 10.75 -3.30 -7.73
CA LYS A 102 11.87 -3.82 -6.93
C LYS A 102 12.94 -2.75 -6.71
N ALA A 103 13.24 -1.91 -7.70
CA ALA A 103 14.16 -0.78 -7.52
C ALA A 103 13.67 0.21 -6.46
N ILE A 104 12.35 0.39 -6.30
CA ILE A 104 11.75 1.21 -5.25
C ILE A 104 12.01 0.59 -3.87
N LEU A 105 11.77 -0.72 -3.69
CA LEU A 105 12.09 -1.39 -2.43
C LEU A 105 13.59 -1.32 -2.11
N GLU A 106 14.44 -1.61 -3.09
CA GLU A 106 15.90 -1.62 -2.89
C GLU A 106 16.47 -0.21 -2.57
N SER A 107 15.78 0.86 -2.99
CA SER A 107 16.12 2.21 -2.58
C SER A 107 15.96 2.44 -1.07
N LYS A 108 15.01 1.75 -0.42
CA LYS A 108 14.81 1.84 1.04
C LYS A 108 15.85 1.04 1.81
N ARG A 109 16.19 -0.17 1.36
CA ARG A 109 17.24 -0.98 2.01
C ARG A 109 18.58 -0.25 2.09
N ARG A 110 18.93 0.52 1.05
CA ARG A 110 20.15 1.34 1.03
C ARG A 110 20.12 2.54 1.97
N GLN A 111 18.96 3.02 2.40
CA GLN A 111 18.83 4.13 3.36
C GLN A 111 19.04 3.67 4.81
N HIS A 112 18.88 2.37 5.07
CA HIS A 112 19.03 1.78 6.41
C HIS A 112 20.36 1.03 6.63
N LYS A 113 21.27 1.06 5.64
CA LYS A 113 22.67 0.67 5.82
C LYS A 113 23.50 1.88 6.23
#